data_AF-A0A7J4CQV9-F1
#
_entry.id   AF-A0A7J4CQV9-F1
#
_cell.length_a   1.000
_cell.length_b   1.000
_cell.length_c   1.000
_cell.angle_alpha   90.00
_cell.angle_beta   90.00
_cell.angle_gamma   90.00
#
_symmetry.space_group_name_H-M   'P 1'
#
loop_
_entity.id
_entity.type
_entity.pdbx_description
1 polymer ?
#
loop_
_entity_poly.entity_id
_entity_poly.type
_entity_poly.pdbx_seq_one_letter_code
_entity_poly.pdbx_strand_id
1 'polypeptide(L)'
;LMVTLPSEAEFRSPETGPLLRKYLKGRKGVDVENKMRILRLIENMTMGRNAVGYLTESMHGAGSPQAQRIQIARQMQLGYKKKLAKNLAKVQEEGEETLENSDYFNRVFKLDDSKE
;
A
#
# COMPACT_ATOMS: atom_id res chain seq x y z
N LEU A 1 6.60 -23.42 -6.35
CA LEU A 1 7.90 -23.58 -5.65
C LEU A 1 8.03 -22.66 -4.45
N MET A 2 7.67 -21.38 -4.49
CA MET A 2 7.82 -20.47 -3.33
C MET A 2 7.19 -21.01 -2.03
N VAL A 3 5.92 -21.43 -2.05
CA VAL A 3 5.23 -22.03 -0.87
C VAL A 3 5.39 -23.54 -0.73
N THR A 4 6.15 -24.16 -1.63
CA THR A 4 6.38 -25.62 -1.66
C THR A 4 7.86 -25.97 -1.57
N LEU A 5 8.69 -25.00 -1.19
CA LEU A 5 10.13 -25.19 -1.09
C LEU A 5 10.43 -26.06 0.14
N PRO A 6 11.24 -27.13 0.01
CA PRO A 6 11.69 -27.92 1.16
C PRO A 6 12.47 -27.07 2.18
N SER A 7 12.57 -27.58 3.41
CA SER A 7 13.31 -26.89 4.48
C SER A 7 14.81 -26.84 4.19
N GLU A 8 15.53 -25.97 4.89
CA GLU A 8 17.00 -25.97 4.82
C GLU A 8 17.59 -27.28 5.33
N ALA A 9 16.96 -27.93 6.32
CA ALA A 9 17.41 -29.23 6.82
C ALA A 9 17.44 -30.30 5.70
N GLU A 10 16.40 -30.35 4.86
CA GLU A 10 16.37 -31.22 3.68
C GLU A 10 17.45 -30.84 2.65
N PHE A 11 17.72 -29.55 2.47
CA PHE A 11 18.76 -29.10 1.55
C PHE A 11 20.19 -29.49 2.00
N ARG A 12 20.42 -29.58 3.32
CA ARG A 12 21.68 -30.01 3.93
C ARG A 12 21.78 -31.52 4.13
N SER A 13 20.67 -32.26 4.01
CA SER A 13 20.65 -33.73 4.13
C SER A 13 21.58 -34.40 3.12
N PRO A 14 22.32 -35.46 3.50
CA PRO A 14 23.15 -36.22 2.58
C PRO A 14 22.34 -36.96 1.51
N GLU A 15 21.10 -37.33 1.81
CA GLU A 15 20.22 -38.08 0.90
C GLU A 15 19.45 -37.16 -0.05
N THR A 16 18.69 -36.21 0.51
CA THR A 16 17.80 -35.34 -0.28
C THR A 16 18.50 -34.09 -0.82
N GLY A 17 19.55 -33.60 -0.15
CA GLY A 17 20.31 -32.41 -0.57
C GLY A 17 20.87 -32.48 -2.00
N PRO A 18 21.53 -33.58 -2.42
CA PRO A 18 21.98 -33.75 -3.81
C PRO A 18 20.83 -33.73 -4.82
N LEU A 19 19.68 -34.32 -4.48
CA LEU A 19 18.48 -34.31 -5.32
C LEU A 19 17.92 -32.89 -5.46
N LEU A 20 17.84 -32.13 -4.36
CA LEU A 20 17.36 -30.75 -4.38
C LEU A 20 18.29 -29.85 -5.20
N ARG A 21 19.62 -30.00 -5.08
CA ARG A 21 20.60 -29.28 -5.92
C ARG A 21 20.43 -29.59 -7.42
N LYS A 22 20.02 -30.81 -7.76
CA LYS A 22 19.74 -31.21 -9.15
C LYS A 22 18.42 -30.64 -9.67
N TYR A 23 17.31 -30.86 -8.95
CA TYR A 23 15.96 -30.58 -9.44
C TYR A 23 15.50 -29.15 -9.22
N LEU A 24 16.05 -28.43 -8.24
CA LEU A 24 15.70 -27.02 -8.01
C LEU A 24 16.53 -26.03 -8.83
N LYS A 25 17.40 -26.54 -9.71
CA LYS A 25 18.27 -25.73 -10.56
C LYS A 25 17.49 -24.72 -11.41
N GLY A 26 18.04 -23.51 -11.52
CA GLY A 26 17.53 -22.48 -12.41
C GLY A 26 18.26 -22.48 -13.76
N ARG A 27 18.34 -21.29 -14.38
CA ARG A 27 19.20 -21.05 -15.55
C ARG A 27 20.65 -21.42 -15.22
N LYS A 28 21.41 -21.85 -16.24
CA LYS A 28 22.86 -22.09 -16.14
C LYS A 28 23.57 -20.89 -15.49
N GLY A 29 24.45 -21.17 -14.52
CA GLY A 29 25.22 -20.15 -13.79
C GLY A 29 24.57 -19.67 -12.49
N VAL A 30 23.32 -20.03 -12.21
CA VAL A 30 22.64 -19.65 -10.96
C VAL A 30 22.86 -20.72 -9.90
N ASP A 31 23.34 -20.30 -8.72
CA ASP A 31 23.41 -21.14 -7.53
C ASP A 31 22.01 -21.43 -6.95
N VAL A 32 21.79 -22.69 -6.55
CA VAL A 32 20.49 -23.17 -6.06
C VAL A 32 20.19 -22.59 -4.69
N GLU A 33 21.18 -22.45 -3.82
CA GLU A 33 20.97 -21.90 -2.48
C GLU A 33 20.57 -20.43 -2.54
N ASN A 34 21.20 -19.63 -3.40
CA ASN A 34 20.79 -18.25 -3.64
C ASN A 34 19.34 -18.13 -4.15
N LYS A 35 18.94 -19.00 -5.08
CA LYS A 35 17.54 -19.08 -5.54
C LYS A 35 16.59 -19.45 -4.42
N MET A 36 16.98 -20.35 -3.51
CA MET A 36 16.18 -20.70 -2.34
C MET A 36 16.04 -19.53 -1.37
N ARG A 37 17.14 -18.81 -1.09
CA ARG A 37 17.14 -17.63 -0.20
C ARG A 37 16.20 -16.53 -0.69
N ILE A 38 16.20 -16.21 -1.99
CA ILE A 38 15.29 -15.17 -2.51
C ILE A 38 13.82 -15.62 -2.46
N LEU A 39 13.54 -16.90 -2.72
CA LEU A 39 12.18 -17.44 -2.57
C LEU A 39 11.70 -17.35 -1.12
N ARG A 40 12.57 -17.64 -0.14
CA ARG A 40 12.26 -17.50 1.29
C ARG A 40 12.10 -16.04 1.72
N LEU A 41 12.86 -15.11 1.14
CA LEU A 41 12.67 -13.69 1.41
C LEU A 41 11.29 -13.22 0.93
N ILE A 42 10.92 -13.59 -0.30
CA ILE A 42 9.59 -13.27 -0.86
C ILE A 42 8.50 -13.86 0.03
N GLU A 43 8.58 -15.17 0.33
CA GLU A 43 7.64 -15.84 1.23
C GLU A 43 7.52 -15.10 2.58
N ASN A 44 8.65 -14.73 3.18
CA ASN A 44 8.65 -14.02 4.47
C ASN A 44 7.94 -12.66 4.42
N MET A 45 8.10 -11.91 3.32
CA MET A 45 7.49 -10.60 3.15
C MET A 45 6.01 -10.66 2.72
N THR A 46 5.57 -11.77 2.12
CA THR A 46 4.18 -11.90 1.62
C THR A 46 3.28 -12.77 2.48
N MET A 47 3.84 -13.73 3.21
CA MET A 47 3.08 -14.70 4.03
C MET A 47 3.77 -15.07 5.35
N GLY A 48 5.02 -14.66 5.57
CA GLY A 48 5.76 -14.95 6.79
C GLY A 48 5.77 -13.81 7.79
N ARG A 49 6.84 -13.71 8.57
CA ARG A 49 6.92 -12.81 9.73
C ARG A 49 6.85 -11.34 9.33
N ASN A 50 7.51 -10.99 8.23
CA ASN A 50 7.53 -9.59 7.76
C ASN A 50 6.23 -9.19 7.05
N ALA A 51 5.42 -10.15 6.60
CA ALA A 51 4.11 -9.89 6.03
C ALA A 51 3.14 -9.25 7.03
N VAL A 52 3.35 -9.47 8.33
CA VAL A 52 2.57 -8.80 9.39
C VAL A 52 2.75 -7.28 9.31
N GLY A 53 3.98 -6.81 9.19
CA GLY A 53 4.26 -5.38 9.00
C GLY A 53 3.85 -4.91 7.59
N TYR A 54 4.30 -5.64 6.57
CA TYR A 54 4.12 -5.20 5.19
C TYR A 54 2.65 -5.20 4.72
N LEU A 55 1.80 -6.08 5.24
CA LEU A 55 0.40 -6.19 4.83
C LEU A 55 -0.55 -5.72 5.93
N THR A 56 -0.50 -6.34 7.11
CA THR A 56 -1.50 -6.07 8.15
C THR A 56 -1.29 -4.72 8.82
N GLU A 57 -0.05 -4.35 9.12
CA GLU A 57 0.28 -3.04 9.66
C GLU A 57 0.04 -1.96 8.61
N SER A 58 0.43 -2.15 7.34
CA SER A 58 0.06 -1.19 6.28
C SER A 58 -1.47 -0.97 6.14
N MET A 59 -2.28 -1.96 6.51
CA MET A 59 -3.75 -1.87 6.47
C MET A 59 -4.36 -1.18 7.70
N HIS A 60 -3.74 -1.31 8.88
CA HIS A 60 -4.35 -0.90 10.16
C HIS A 60 -3.52 0.13 10.94
N GLY A 61 -2.26 0.34 10.54
CA GLY A 61 -1.36 1.34 11.06
C GLY A 61 -1.96 2.73 10.87
N ALA A 62 -1.90 3.54 11.92
CA ALA A 62 -2.57 4.85 11.99
C ALA A 62 -4.11 4.80 11.78
N GLY A 63 -4.74 3.63 11.92
CA GLY A 63 -6.19 3.42 11.83
C GLY A 63 -6.58 2.60 10.59
N SER A 64 -7.62 1.78 10.72
CA SER A 64 -8.17 0.97 9.62
C SER A 64 -8.76 1.85 8.50
N PRO A 65 -8.91 1.36 7.26
CA PRO A 65 -9.25 2.19 6.09
C PRO A 65 -10.49 3.07 6.24
N GLN A 66 -11.47 2.63 7.04
CA GLN A 66 -12.68 3.39 7.31
C GLN A 66 -12.40 4.67 8.12
N ALA A 67 -11.39 4.66 9.01
CA ALA A 67 -10.98 5.83 9.77
C ALA A 67 -10.51 6.96 8.84
N GLN A 68 -9.70 6.65 7.83
CA GLN A 68 -9.26 7.64 6.84
C GLN A 68 -10.41 8.11 5.95
N ARG A 69 -11.34 7.22 5.55
CA ARG A 69 -12.54 7.63 4.80
C ARG A 69 -13.39 8.65 5.57
N ILE A 70 -13.52 8.47 6.89
CA ILE A 70 -14.20 9.44 7.76
C ILE A 70 -13.45 10.77 7.78
N GLN A 71 -12.11 10.76 7.96
CA GLN A 71 -11.33 12.00 7.97
C GLN A 71 -11.37 12.73 6.63
N ILE A 72 -11.31 12.01 5.50
CA ILE A 72 -11.49 12.59 4.17
C ILE A 72 -12.87 13.22 4.05
N ALA A 73 -13.94 12.52 4.44
CA ALA A 73 -15.29 13.06 4.37
C ALA A 73 -15.46 14.36 5.18
N ARG A 74 -14.76 14.49 6.31
CA ARG A 74 -14.76 15.71 7.15
C ARG A 74 -14.03 16.90 6.51
N GLN A 75 -13.08 16.66 5.60
CA GLN A 75 -12.20 17.70 5.04
C GLN A 75 -12.38 17.91 3.53
N MET A 76 -13.21 17.10 2.85
CA MET A 76 -13.30 17.10 1.39
C MET A 76 -14.09 18.25 0.77
N GLN A 77 -14.72 19.11 1.58
CA GLN A 77 -15.46 20.31 1.16
C GLN A 77 -16.51 20.02 0.07
N LEU A 78 -17.51 19.21 0.42
CA LEU A 78 -18.53 18.74 -0.52
C LEU A 78 -19.47 19.87 -0.93
N GLY A 79 -19.83 20.75 0.01
CA GLY A 79 -20.67 21.92 -0.25
C GLY A 79 -20.03 22.87 -1.26
N TYR A 80 -18.76 23.20 -1.03
CA TYR A 80 -17.95 24.01 -1.94
C TYR A 80 -17.90 23.41 -3.35
N LYS A 81 -17.64 22.09 -3.47
CA LYS A 81 -17.60 21.40 -4.76
C LYS A 81 -18.96 21.38 -5.45
N LYS A 82 -20.07 21.20 -4.71
CA LYS A 82 -21.43 21.31 -5.26
C LYS A 82 -21.68 22.71 -5.84
N LYS A 83 -21.25 23.77 -5.15
CA LYS A 83 -21.38 25.16 -5.63
C LYS A 83 -20.63 25.38 -6.95
N LEU A 84 -19.40 24.86 -7.05
CA LEU A 84 -18.64 24.92 -8.30
C LEU A 84 -19.36 24.21 -9.45
N ALA A 85 -19.87 23.00 -9.23
CA ALA A 85 -20.60 22.24 -10.24
C ALA A 85 -21.88 22.96 -10.70
N LYS A 86 -22.66 23.52 -9.76
CA LYS A 86 -23.88 24.28 -10.07
C LYS A 86 -23.58 25.55 -10.87
N ASN A 87 -22.51 26.26 -10.54
CA ASN A 87 -22.06 27.44 -11.30
C ASN A 87 -21.75 27.08 -12.76
N LEU A 88 -20.98 26.00 -12.98
CA LEU A 88 -20.68 25.52 -14.34
C LEU A 88 -21.95 25.09 -15.09
N ALA A 89 -22.90 24.45 -14.41
CA ALA A 89 -24.17 24.01 -14.96
C ALA A 89 -25.25 25.12 -15.09
N LYS A 90 -24.95 26.36 -14.69
CA LYS A 90 -25.89 27.49 -14.68
C LYS A 90 -27.19 27.23 -13.89
N VAL A 91 -27.10 26.40 -12.85
CA VAL A 91 -28.20 26.16 -11.91
C VAL A 91 -28.19 27.26 -10.85
N GLN A 92 -29.26 28.07 -10.81
CA GLN A 92 -29.47 29.07 -9.77
C GLN A 92 -30.13 28.42 -8.56
N GLU A 93 -29.57 28.66 -7.38
CA GLU A 93 -30.11 28.15 -6.12
C GLU A 93 -30.03 29.29 -5.10
N GLU A 94 -31.16 29.61 -4.48
CA GLU A 94 -31.23 30.55 -3.37
C GLU A 94 -30.97 29.80 -2.08
N GLY A 95 -29.81 30.06 -1.46
CA GLY A 95 -29.52 29.62 -0.09
C GLY A 95 -29.19 28.13 0.04
N GLU A 96 -27.90 27.84 0.21
CA GLU A 96 -27.45 26.90 1.24
C GLU A 96 -25.93 27.06 1.37
N GLU A 97 -25.51 27.94 2.27
CA GLU A 97 -24.12 27.98 2.69
C GLU A 97 -23.89 26.76 3.58
N THR A 98 -23.28 25.73 3.01
CA THR A 98 -23.01 24.48 3.73
C THR A 98 -21.89 24.77 4.72
N LEU A 99 -22.20 24.76 6.01
CA LEU A 99 -21.22 24.92 7.09
C LEU A 99 -20.31 23.69 7.12
N GLU A 100 -19.12 23.81 6.54
CA GLU A 100 -18.10 22.76 6.49
C GLU A 100 -16.71 23.31 6.76
N ASN A 101 -15.77 22.45 7.15
CA ASN A 101 -14.37 22.84 7.34
C ASN A 101 -13.78 23.29 5.99
N SER A 102 -13.23 24.50 5.93
CA SER A 102 -12.68 25.09 4.71
C SER A 102 -11.16 25.08 4.61
N ASP A 103 -10.47 24.48 5.59
CA ASP A 103 -9.03 24.59 5.76
C ASP A 103 -8.24 23.95 4.61
N TYR A 104 -8.76 22.88 3.99
CA TYR A 104 -8.04 22.16 2.95
C TYR A 104 -7.80 23.04 1.72
N PHE A 105 -8.84 23.60 1.10
CA PHE A 105 -8.66 24.51 -0.04
C PHE A 105 -7.99 25.82 0.34
N ASN A 106 -8.16 26.31 1.57
CA ASN A 106 -7.40 27.47 2.06
C ASN A 106 -5.89 27.20 2.06
N ARG A 107 -5.45 25.98 2.41
CA ARG A 107 -4.02 25.59 2.32
C ARG A 107 -3.58 25.37 0.89
N VAL A 108 -4.40 24.73 0.05
CA VAL A 108 -4.07 24.43 -1.36
C VAL A 108 -3.85 25.71 -2.17
N PHE A 109 -4.71 26.71 -1.98
CA PHE A 109 -4.66 27.98 -2.70
C PHE A 109 -4.05 29.11 -1.86
N LYS A 110 -3.32 28.77 -0.79
CA LYS A 110 -2.60 29.77 -0.01
C LYS A 110 -1.57 30.44 -0.91
N LEU A 111 -1.72 31.75 -1.11
CA LEU A 111 -0.71 32.55 -1.80
C LEU A 111 0.37 32.92 -0.78
N ASP A 112 1.61 32.94 -1.24
CA ASP A 112 2.71 33.47 -0.45
C ASP A 112 2.66 34.99 -0.62
N ASP A 113 2.29 35.71 0.43
CA ASP A 113 2.28 37.19 0.42
C ASP A 113 3.71 37.76 0.51
N SER A 114 4.71 37.05 0.01
CA SER A 114 6.08 37.53 -0.18
C SER A 114 6.15 38.46 -1.41
N LYS A 115 5.50 39.61 -1.29
CA LYS A 115 5.90 40.83 -1.99
C LYS A 115 6.65 41.72 -1.01
N GLU A 116 7.98 41.58 -1.02
CA GLU A 116 8.88 42.73 -1.09
C GLU A 116 9.64 42.65 -2.41
#